data_AF-A0A7S0WQU5-F1
#
_entry.id   AF-A0A7S0WQU5-F1
#
_cell.length_a   1.000
_cell.length_b   1.000
_cell.length_c   1.000
_cell.angle_alpha   90.00
_cell.angle_beta   90.00
_cell.angle_gamma   90.00
#
_symmetry.space_group_name_H-M   'P 1'
#
loop_
_entity.id
_entity.type
_entity.pdbx_description
1 polymer ?
#
loop_
_entity_poly.entity_id
_entity_poly.type
_entity_poly.pdbx_seq_one_letter_code
_entity_poly.pdbx_strand_id
1 'polypeptide(L)'
;GALKAAGCEVVGIEIGESAVPVQSHPFTGPTAFMLGNEGQGMTPRQLALCDKLVYIPQHGPGTASLNVAVAASIVLHHFVLWAGYPERGRQGAKFVVAERP
;
A
#
# COMPACT_ATOMS: atom_id res chain seq x y z
N GLY A 1 8.86 13.56 12.08
CA GLY A 1 8.88 13.97 10.67
C GLY A 1 7.54 14.60 10.31
N ALA A 2 7.46 15.35 9.20
CA ALA A 2 6.26 16.10 8.82
C ALA A 2 4.98 15.22 8.75
N LEU A 3 5.08 13.99 8.23
CA LEU A 3 3.96 13.04 8.18
C LEU A 3 3.49 12.61 9.57
N LYS A 4 4.42 12.28 10.48
CA LYS A 4 4.08 11.93 11.87
C LYS A 4 3.45 13.12 12.61
N ALA A 5 3.91 14.34 12.35
CA ALA A 5 3.31 15.56 12.91
C ALA A 5 1.88 15.80 12.38
N ALA A 6 1.55 15.30 11.19
CA ALA A 6 0.21 15.33 10.61
C ALA A 6 -0.69 14.15 11.07
N GLY A 7 -0.21 13.30 11.97
CA GLY A 7 -0.94 12.12 12.42
C GLY A 7 -1.04 10.99 11.39
N CYS A 8 -0.20 11.01 10.34
CA CYS A 8 -0.17 9.94 9.35
C CYS A 8 0.69 8.76 9.83
N GLU A 9 0.14 7.55 9.74
CA GLU A 9 0.88 6.30 9.87
C GLU A 9 1.72 6.05 8.61
N VAL A 10 3.01 5.74 8.76
CA VAL A 10 3.87 5.38 7.62
C VAL A 10 3.88 3.87 7.46
N VAL A 11 3.28 3.38 6.38
CA VAL A 11 3.18 1.94 6.08
C VAL A 11 4.11 1.58 4.93
N GLY A 12 5.08 0.71 5.20
CA GLY A 12 5.96 0.15 4.19
C GLY A 12 5.30 -1.00 3.42
N ILE A 13 5.45 -1.01 2.10
CA ILE A 13 5.06 -2.14 1.24
C ILE A 13 6.35 -2.93 0.97
N GLU A 14 6.54 -3.99 1.75
CA GLU A 14 7.77 -4.78 1.73
C GLU A 14 7.54 -6.20 2.25
N ILE A 15 8.26 -7.17 1.68
CA ILE A 15 8.32 -8.53 2.20
C ILE A 15 9.33 -8.54 3.34
N GLY A 16 8.88 -8.82 4.56
CA GLY A 16 9.74 -8.90 5.73
C GLY A 16 9.11 -9.69 6.86
N GLU A 17 9.91 -10.14 7.83
CA GLU A 17 9.46 -11.01 8.93
C GLU A 17 8.33 -10.38 9.77
N SER A 18 8.36 -9.06 9.95
CA SER A 18 7.32 -8.33 10.70
C SER A 18 6.17 -7.81 9.83
N ALA A 19 6.18 -8.11 8.52
CA ALA A 19 5.15 -7.63 7.61
C ALA A 19 3.86 -8.44 7.78
N VAL A 20 2.72 -7.75 7.76
CA VAL A 20 1.40 -8.37 7.87
C VAL A 20 0.72 -8.46 6.49
N PRO A 21 -0.10 -9.49 6.25
CA PRO A 21 -0.75 -9.68 4.96
C PRO A 21 -1.78 -8.58 4.68
N VAL A 22 -1.72 -7.97 3.50
CA VAL A 22 -2.56 -6.79 3.17
C VAL A 22 -4.07 -7.08 3.20
N GLN A 23 -4.49 -8.31 2.91
CA GLN A 23 -5.91 -8.68 2.89
C GLN A 23 -6.55 -8.69 4.29
N SER A 24 -5.77 -8.63 5.37
CA SER A 24 -6.31 -8.43 6.72
C SER A 24 -6.67 -6.96 7.01
N HIS A 25 -6.49 -6.06 6.03
CA HIS A 25 -6.74 -4.63 6.13
C HIS A 25 -6.10 -3.98 7.38
N PRO A 26 -4.78 -4.10 7.55
CA PRO A 26 -4.08 -3.67 8.77
C PRO A 26 -3.84 -2.14 8.80
N PHE A 27 -4.76 -1.35 8.29
CA PHE A 27 -4.62 0.10 8.14
C PHE A 27 -5.32 0.84 9.28
N THR A 28 -4.81 2.01 9.62
CA THR A 28 -5.43 2.91 10.60
C THR A 28 -5.26 4.37 10.21
N GLY A 29 -6.32 5.16 10.39
CA GLY A 29 -6.28 6.61 10.20
C GLY A 29 -5.73 7.08 8.83
N PRO A 30 -5.20 8.31 8.76
CA PRO A 30 -4.43 8.79 7.62
C PRO A 30 -3.16 7.95 7.44
N THR A 31 -2.88 7.52 6.21
CA THR A 31 -1.76 6.61 5.92
C THR A 31 -0.90 7.13 4.77
N ALA A 32 0.42 7.08 4.95
CA ALA A 32 1.41 7.32 3.91
C ALA A 32 2.13 6.01 3.56
N PHE A 33 2.17 5.66 2.27
CA PHE A 33 2.79 4.43 1.81
C PHE A 33 4.24 4.66 1.37
N MET A 34 5.16 3.86 1.90
CA MET A 34 6.55 3.81 1.47
C MET A 34 6.78 2.50 0.70
N LEU A 35 7.38 2.58 -0.48
CA LEU A 35 7.61 1.41 -1.33
C LEU A 35 9.09 1.03 -1.34
N GLY A 36 9.37 -0.27 -1.30
CA GLY A 36 10.72 -0.79 -1.53
C GLY A 36 11.23 -0.48 -2.93
N ASN A 37 12.55 -0.40 -3.08
CA ASN A 37 13.17 -0.29 -4.39
C ASN A 37 13.06 -1.63 -5.14
N GLU A 38 12.91 -1.59 -6.46
CA GLU A 38 12.85 -2.81 -7.27
C GLU A 38 14.14 -3.62 -7.12
N GLY A 39 14.00 -4.91 -6.81
CA GLY A 39 15.10 -5.87 -6.63
C GLY A 39 15.91 -5.73 -5.33
N GLN A 40 15.97 -4.54 -4.73
CA GLN A 40 16.76 -4.28 -3.51
C GLN A 40 15.90 -4.15 -2.23
N GLY A 41 14.60 -3.95 -2.39
CA GLY A 41 13.69 -3.70 -1.29
C GLY A 41 13.99 -2.39 -0.55
N MET A 42 13.57 -2.32 0.71
CA MET A 42 13.79 -1.19 1.62
C MET A 42 15.11 -1.32 2.37
N THR A 43 15.86 -0.22 2.45
CA THR A 43 17.05 -0.12 3.31
C THR A 43 16.67 -0.20 4.80
N PRO A 44 17.59 -0.57 5.70
CA PRO A 44 17.33 -0.58 7.15
C PRO A 44 16.82 0.77 7.69
N ARG A 45 17.30 1.88 7.11
CA ARG A 45 16.83 3.23 7.46
C ARG A 45 15.39 3.46 7.04
N GLN A 46 14.98 2.98 5.87
CA GLN A 46 13.59 3.09 5.40
C GLN A 46 12.64 2.23 6.22
N LEU A 47 13.06 0.99 6.55
CA LEU A 47 12.31 0.10 7.44
C LEU A 47 12.09 0.76 8.82
N ALA A 48 13.12 1.36 9.40
CA ALA A 48 13.03 2.06 10.69
C ALA A 48 12.14 3.32 10.68
N LEU A 49 11.81 3.86 9.50
CA LEU A 49 10.88 4.99 9.37
C LEU A 49 9.42 4.54 9.27
N CYS A 50 9.18 3.26 8.95
CA CYS A 50 7.84 2.71 8.84
C CYS A 50 7.31 2.35 10.24
N ASP A 51 6.08 2.75 10.51
CA ASP A 51 5.36 2.35 11.72
C ASP A 51 4.83 0.92 11.59
N LYS A 52 4.62 0.45 10.34
CA LYS A 52 4.14 -0.89 10.00
C LYS A 52 4.64 -1.32 8.63
N LEU A 53 4.74 -2.63 8.41
CA LEU A 53 5.01 -3.21 7.09
C LEU A 53 3.83 -4.09 6.66
N VAL A 54 3.48 -4.04 5.38
CA VAL A 54 2.49 -4.90 4.76
C VAL A 54 3.08 -5.59 3.53
N TYR A 55 2.63 -6.82 3.28
CA TYR A 55 3.00 -7.57 2.09
C TYR A 55 1.79 -8.20 1.41
N ILE A 56 1.96 -8.59 0.15
CA ILE A 56 0.96 -9.33 -0.62
C ILE A 56 1.35 -10.81 -0.57
N PRO A 57 0.52 -11.70 -0.03
CA PRO A 57 0.79 -13.13 -0.09
C PRO A 57 0.95 -13.60 -1.54
N GLN A 58 2.02 -14.35 -1.80
CA GLN A 58 2.27 -15.01 -3.08
C GLN A 58 2.13 -16.52 -2.88
N HIS A 59 1.59 -17.22 -3.88
CA HIS A 59 1.32 -18.65 -3.82
C HIS A 59 1.96 -19.37 -5.02
N GLY A 60 2.38 -20.62 -4.81
CA GLY A 60 3.02 -21.45 -5.83
C GLY A 60 4.52 -21.16 -6.01
N PRO A 61 5.17 -21.79 -7.02
CA PRO A 61 6.62 -21.74 -7.22
C PRO A 61 7.11 -20.45 -7.93
N GLY A 62 6.33 -19.37 -7.87
CA GLY A 62 6.43 -18.22 -8.76
C GLY A 62 7.66 -17.31 -8.56
N THR A 63 7.46 -16.02 -8.84
CA THR A 63 8.49 -14.98 -8.73
C THR A 63 8.88 -14.69 -7.27
N ALA A 64 10.10 -14.18 -7.07
CA ALA A 64 10.56 -13.70 -5.76
C ALA A 64 9.71 -12.52 -5.26
N SER A 65 9.26 -11.64 -6.15
CA SER A 65 8.42 -10.48 -5.81
C SER A 65 7.57 -10.03 -6.99
N LEU A 66 6.52 -9.26 -6.69
CA LEU A 66 5.76 -8.50 -7.68
C LEU A 66 6.54 -7.26 -8.12
N ASN A 67 6.17 -6.72 -9.29
CA ASN A 67 6.57 -5.38 -9.69
C ASN A 67 6.10 -4.35 -8.63
N VAL A 68 6.92 -3.33 -8.35
CA VAL A 68 6.64 -2.38 -7.26
C VAL A 68 5.33 -1.60 -7.48
N ALA A 69 5.02 -1.22 -8.72
CA ALA A 69 3.78 -0.51 -9.05
C ALA A 69 2.56 -1.42 -8.96
N VAL A 70 2.69 -2.71 -9.30
CA VAL A 70 1.64 -3.71 -9.09
C VAL A 70 1.38 -3.91 -7.59
N ALA A 71 2.45 -4.04 -6.79
CA ALA A 71 2.32 -4.15 -5.34
C ALA A 71 1.65 -2.91 -4.73
N ALA A 72 2.07 -1.71 -5.15
CA ALA A 72 1.45 -0.45 -4.79
C ALA A 72 -0.05 -0.44 -5.10
N SER A 73 -0.43 -0.83 -6.32
CA SER A 73 -1.81 -0.80 -6.80
C SER A 73 -2.72 -1.71 -5.97
N ILE A 74 -2.25 -2.92 -5.67
CA ILE A 74 -3.00 -3.89 -4.85
C ILE A 74 -3.16 -3.37 -3.42
N VAL A 75 -2.09 -2.86 -2.82
CA VAL A 75 -2.14 -2.33 -1.44
C VAL A 75 -3.07 -1.12 -1.35
N LEU A 76 -2.96 -0.17 -2.29
CA LEU A 76 -3.84 0.99 -2.34
C LEU A 76 -5.31 0.60 -2.57
N HIS A 77 -5.57 -0.43 -3.39
CA HIS A 77 -6.92 -0.96 -3.56
C HIS A 77 -7.48 -1.53 -2.25
N HIS A 78 -6.70 -2.34 -1.52
CA HIS A 78 -7.10 -2.82 -0.19
C HIS A 78 -7.32 -1.67 0.81
N PHE A 79 -6.47 -0.65 0.78
CA PHE A 79 -6.65 0.53 1.62
C PHE A 79 -7.99 1.24 1.34
N VAL A 80 -8.34 1.44 0.07
CA VAL A 80 -9.62 2.05 -0.33
C VAL A 80 -10.82 1.21 0.11
N LEU A 81 -10.74 -0.12 0.01
CA LEU A 81 -11.78 -1.03 0.50
C LEU A 81 -11.97 -0.93 2.02
N TRP A 82 -10.87 -0.94 2.77
CA TRP A 82 -10.89 -0.75 4.22
C TRP A 82 -11.44 0.62 4.63
N ALA A 83 -11.00 1.68 3.95
CA ALA A 83 -11.42 3.05 4.22
C ALA A 83 -12.89 3.31 3.84
N GLY A 84 -13.53 2.39 3.13
CA GLY A 84 -14.94 2.49 2.73
C GLY A 84 -15.20 3.65 1.77
N TYR A 85 -14.22 4.02 0.94
CA TYR A 85 -14.43 5.12 -0.01
C TYR A 85 -15.48 4.72 -1.06
N PRO A 86 -16.38 5.64 -1.43
CA PRO A 86 -17.41 5.34 -2.42
C PRO A 86 -16.78 5.04 -3.78
N GLU A 87 -17.25 3.98 -4.44
CA GLU A 87 -16.91 3.72 -5.84
C GLU A 87 -17.45 4.88 -6.69
N ARG A 88 -16.64 5.35 -7.65
CA ARG A 88 -17.13 6.31 -8.66
C ARG A 88 -18.08 5.62 -9.63
N GLY A 89 -19.06 6.36 -10.13
CA GLY A 89 -19.93 5.88 -11.21
C GLY A 89 -19.13 5.38 -12.42
N ARG A 90 -19.66 4.41 -13.13
CA ARG A 90 -19.05 3.82 -14.33
C ARG A 90 -19.94 4.07 -15.55
N GLN A 91 -19.33 4.37 -16.69
CA GLN A 91 -19.99 4.54 -17.98
C GLN A 91 -19.19 3.83 -19.07
N GLY A 92 -19.75 2.76 -19.62
CA GLY A 92 -19.01 1.88 -20.55
C GLY A 92 -17.75 1.32 -19.89
N ALA A 93 -16.60 1.45 -20.57
CA ALA A 93 -15.30 0.96 -20.09
C ALA A 93 -14.50 1.98 -19.26
N LYS A 94 -15.15 3.02 -18.71
CA LYS A 94 -14.48 4.12 -17.99
C LYS A 94 -15.22 4.51 -16.71
N PHE A 95 -14.49 5.11 -15.77
CA PHE A 95 -15.08 5.80 -14.62
C PHE A 95 -15.56 7.20 -15.02
N VAL A 96 -16.67 7.64 -14.43
CA VAL A 96 -17.15 9.01 -14.52
C VAL A 96 -16.12 9.92 -13.84
N VAL A 97 -15.65 10.91 -14.59
CA VAL A 97 -14.68 11.89 -14.11
C VAL A 97 -15.45 13.04 -13.47
N ALA A 98 -15.25 13.25 -12.17
CA ALA A 98 -15.75 14.46 -11.50
C ALA A 98 -14.92 15.66 -11.96
N GLU A 99 -15.55 16.85 -12.00
CA GLU A 99 -14.79 18.10 -12.13
C GLU A 99 -13.79 18.20 -10.96
N ARG A 100 -12.58 18.71 -11.24
CA ARG A 100 -11.60 18.92 -10.18
C ARG A 100 -12.16 19.98 -9.22
N PRO A 101 -12.07 19.76 -7.89
CA PRO A 101 -12.39 20.81 -6.93
C PRO A 101 -11.49 22.03 -7.10
#